data_AF-A0A9N8K6J0-F1
#
_entry.id   AF-A0A9N8K6J0-F1
#
_cell.length_a   1.000
_cell.length_b   1.000
_cell.length_c   1.000
_cell.angle_alpha   90.00
_cell.angle_beta   90.00
_cell.angle_gamma   90.00
#
_symmetry.space_group_name_H-M   'P 1'
#
loop_
_entity.id
_entity.type
_entity.pdbx_description
1 polymer ?
#
loop_
_entity_poly.entity_id
_entity_poly.type
_entity_poly.pdbx_seq_one_letter_code
_entity_poly.pdbx_strand_id
1 'polypeptide(L)' 'MAEEENKKVIPHEEENKKAWEKGGAKYSSKAYSEYFDPCQEAADRSLRCLRRNGGDKALCSDYFEYD' A
#
# COMPACT_ATOMS: atom_id res chain seq x y z
N MET A 1 17.65 -4.40 -28.34
CA MET A 1 17.13 -3.15 -27.75
C MET A 1 15.81 -2.88 -28.47
N ALA A 2 14.62 -2.87 -27.88
CA ALA A 2 14.20 -2.82 -26.49
C ALA A 2 12.88 -3.62 -26.35
N GLU A 3 12.66 -4.23 -25.19
CA GLU A 3 11.41 -4.91 -24.84
C GLU A 3 10.32 -3.86 -24.57
N GLU A 4 9.22 -3.95 -25.32
CA GLU A 4 8.03 -3.12 -25.14
C GLU A 4 7.17 -3.77 -24.04
N GLU A 5 7.23 -3.20 -22.84
CA GLU A 5 6.56 -3.75 -21.67
C GLU A 5 5.03 -3.64 -21.80
N ASN A 6 4.37 -4.79 -21.86
CA ASN A 6 2.92 -4.95 -21.84
C ASN A 6 2.36 -4.45 -20.49
N LYS A 7 2.08 -3.15 -20.41
CA LYS A 7 1.44 -2.53 -19.25
C LYS A 7 -0.04 -2.87 -19.26
N LYS A 8 -0.40 -3.96 -18.58
CA LYS A 8 -1.80 -4.31 -18.28
C LYS A 8 -2.44 -3.17 -17.50
N VAL A 9 -3.21 -2.32 -18.17
CA VAL A 9 -3.97 -1.23 -17.52
C VAL A 9 -5.03 -1.88 -16.64
N ILE A 10 -4.85 -1.77 -15.33
CA ILE A 10 -5.87 -2.18 -14.36
C ILE A 10 -6.88 -1.02 -14.27
N PRO A 11 -8.14 -1.18 -14.70
CA PRO A 11 -9.12 -0.08 -14.80
C PRO A 11 -9.28 0.70 -13.49
N HIS A 12 -9.19 -0.01 -12.37
CA HIS A 12 -9.26 0.55 -11.02
C HIS A 12 -8.13 1.54 -10.73
N GLU A 13 -6.91 1.31 -11.24
CA GLU A 13 -5.78 2.20 -10.97
C GLU A 13 -5.90 3.53 -11.72
N GLU A 14 -6.52 3.53 -12.91
CA GLU A 14 -6.77 4.73 -13.68
C GLU A 14 -7.88 5.61 -13.05
N GLU A 15 -8.92 4.98 -12.51
CA GLU A 15 -9.96 5.68 -11.75
C GLU A 15 -9.39 6.33 -10.48
N ASN A 16 -8.55 5.61 -9.74
CA ASN A 16 -7.85 6.14 -8.57
C ASN A 16 -6.96 7.34 -8.93
N LYS A 17 -6.25 7.29 -10.07
CA LYS A 17 -5.47 8.44 -10.57
C LYS A 17 -6.36 9.64 -10.86
N LYS A 18 -7.48 9.47 -11.57
CA LYS A 18 -8.43 10.55 -11.84
C LYS A 18 -9.02 11.15 -10.56
N ALA A 19 -9.32 10.31 -9.58
CA ALA A 19 -9.78 10.75 -8.26
C ALA A 19 -8.70 11.56 -7.52
N TRP A 20 -7.44 11.13 -7.58
CA TRP A 20 -6.30 11.85 -7.02
C TRP A 20 -6.03 13.17 -7.74
N GLU A 21 -6.10 13.22 -9.07
CA GLU A 21 -5.93 14.47 -9.84
C GLU A 21 -6.99 15.52 -9.49
N LYS A 22 -8.21 15.08 -9.18
CA LYS A 22 -9.31 15.97 -8.77
C LYS A 22 -9.16 16.52 -7.34
N GLY A 23 -8.52 15.78 -6.43
CA GLY A 23 -8.52 16.09 -4.98
C GLY A 23 -7.15 16.30 -4.33
N GLY A 24 -6.08 15.77 -4.91
CA GLY A 24 -4.75 15.63 -4.33
C GLY A 24 -4.12 16.96 -3.93
N ALA A 25 -4.35 18.02 -4.71
CA ALA A 25 -3.83 19.36 -4.42
C ALA A 25 -4.27 19.90 -3.04
N LYS A 26 -5.44 19.48 -2.53
CA LYS A 26 -5.94 19.87 -1.19
C LYS A 26 -5.18 19.20 -0.05
N TYR A 27 -4.49 18.10 -0.34
CA TYR A 27 -3.72 17.31 0.62
C TYR A 27 -2.22 17.59 0.49
N SER A 28 -1.74 18.01 -0.68
CA SER A 28 -0.32 18.34 -0.91
C SER A 28 0.21 19.50 -0.06
N SER A 29 -0.66 20.40 0.41
CA SER A 29 -0.28 21.50 1.30
C SER A 29 -0.34 21.13 2.79
N LYS A 30 -0.89 19.96 3.14
CA LYS A 30 -0.91 19.48 4.52
C LYS A 30 0.45 18.90 4.86
N ALA A 31 0.97 19.25 6.03
CA ALA A 31 2.16 18.61 6.55
C ALA A 31 1.91 17.12 6.78
N TYR A 32 2.94 16.31 6.59
CA TYR A 32 2.94 14.92 7.04
C TYR A 32 2.75 14.86 8.55
N SER A 33 2.27 13.72 9.04
CA SER A 33 2.12 13.47 10.48
C SER A 33 3.42 13.80 11.21
N GLU A 34 3.34 14.63 12.25
CA GLU A 34 4.47 14.92 13.16
C GLU A 34 4.79 13.70 14.03
N TYR A 35 3.77 12.89 14.34
CA TYR A 35 3.91 11.72 15.19
C TYR A 35 4.10 10.47 14.36
N PHE A 36 5.03 9.64 14.81
CA PHE A 36 5.25 8.32 14.27
C PHE A 36 4.06 7.43 14.63
N ASP A 37 3.44 6.80 13.63
CA ASP A 37 2.40 5.81 13.84
C ASP A 37 3.05 4.43 14.07
N PRO A 38 3.02 3.89 15.30
CA PRO A 38 3.66 2.60 15.60
C PRO A 38 2.98 1.42 14.90
N CYS A 39 1.73 1.58 14.44
CA CYS A 39 1.00 0.58 13.70
C CYS A 39 1.47 0.49 12.23
N GLN A 40 1.88 1.60 11.61
CA GLN A 40 2.26 1.64 10.20
C GLN A 40 3.38 0.64 9.88
N GLU A 41 4.43 0.56 10.70
CA GLU A 41 5.52 -0.41 10.47
C GLU A 41 5.12 -1.86 10.74
N ALA A 42 4.26 -2.11 11.73
CA ALA A 42 3.73 -3.45 11.99
C ALA A 42 2.80 -3.91 10.87
N ALA A 43 1.97 -3.01 10.35
CA ALA A 43 1.11 -3.23 9.19
C ALA A 43 1.95 -3.51 7.94
N ASP A 44 3.02 -2.76 7.69
CA ASP A 44 3.92 -3.01 6.58
C ASP A 44 4.56 -4.40 6.64
N ARG A 45 5.02 -4.81 7.83
CA ARG A 45 5.63 -6.13 8.05
C ARG A 45 4.63 -7.27 7.86
N SER A 46 3.45 -7.17 8.46
CA SER A 46 2.39 -8.17 8.30
C SER A 46 1.91 -8.29 6.85
N LEU A 47 1.71 -7.17 6.14
CA LEU A 47 1.32 -7.17 4.72
C LEU A 47 2.40 -7.79 3.81
N ARG A 48 3.68 -7.58 4.11
CA ARG A 48 4.78 -8.24 3.37
C ARG A 48 4.75 -9.74 3.55
N CYS A 49 4.54 -10.23 4.76
CA CYS A 49 4.42 -11.66 5.03
C CYS A 49 3.21 -12.27 4.32
N LEU A 50 2.04 -11.62 4.41
CA LEU A 50 0.82 -12.09 3.73
C LEU A 50 1.00 -12.17 2.22
N ARG A 51 1.64 -11.17 1.59
CA ARG A 51 1.93 -11.19 0.15
C ARG A 51 2.81 -12.38 -0.27
N ARG A 52 3.70 -12.85 0.61
CA ARG A 52 4.61 -13.96 0.33
C ARG A 52 3.98 -15.34 0.59
N ASN A 53 3.00 -15.40 1.48
CA ASN A 53 2.36 -16.65 1.93
C ASN A 53 0.91 -16.80 1.44
N GLY A 54 0.51 -16.10 0.37
CA GLY A 54 -0.83 -16.21 -0.21
C GLY A 54 -1.96 -15.74 0.72
N GLY A 55 -1.65 -14.87 1.69
CA GLY A 55 -2.62 -14.38 2.67
C GLY A 55 -2.79 -15.28 3.90
N ASP A 56 -1.98 -16.32 4.06
CA ASP A 56 -2.05 -17.18 5.24
C ASP A 56 -1.57 -16.44 6.50
N LYS A 57 -2.52 -16.26 7.43
CA LYS A 57 -2.28 -15.54 8.70
C LYS A 57 -1.48 -16.37 9.70
N ALA A 58 -1.62 -17.70 9.68
CA ALA A 58 -0.94 -18.57 10.64
C ALA A 58 0.58 -18.55 10.43
N LEU A 59 1.02 -18.45 9.17
CA LEU A 59 2.43 -18.27 8.80
C LEU A 59 3.00 -16.89 9.18
N CYS A 60 2.15 -15.90 9.46
CA CYS A 60 2.51 -14.52 9.73
C CYS A 60 2.19 -14.08 11.16
N SER A 61 1.84 -15.02 12.05
CA SER A 61 1.38 -14.77 13.42
C SER A 61 2.35 -13.92 14.25
N ASP A 62 3.65 -13.96 13.96
CA ASP A 62 4.68 -13.16 14.62
C ASP A 62 4.53 -11.64 14.37
N TYR A 63 3.87 -11.24 13.28
CA TYR A 63 3.60 -9.84 12.95
C TYR A 63 2.25 -9.35 13.48
N PHE A 64 1.43 -10.25 14.01
CA PHE A 64 0.16 -9.92 14.64
C PHE A 64 0.36 -10.10 16.14
N GLU A 65 0.73 -9.03 16.83
CA GLU A 65 0.74 -9.01 18.29
C GLU A 65 -0.64 -9.48 18.79
N TYR A 66 -0.62 -10.40 19.77
CA TYR A 66 -1.74 -11.21 20.25
C TYR A 66 -3.07 -10.43 20.38
N ASP A 67 -4.15 -10.99 19.82
CA ASP A 67 -5.55 -10.55 20.03
C ASP A 67 -6.01 -10.88 21.47
#